data_AF-A0A8T4J096-F1
#
_entry.id   AF-A0A8T4J096-F1
#
_cell.length_a   1.000
_cell.length_b   1.000
_cell.length_c   1.000
_cell.angle_alpha   90.00
_cell.angle_beta   90.00
_cell.angle_gamma   90.00
#
_symmetry.space_group_name_H-M   'P 1'
#
loop_
_entity.id
_entity.type
_entity.pdbx_description
1 polymer ?
#
loop_
_entity_poly.entity_id
_entity_poly.type
_entity_poly.pdbx_seq_one_letter_code
_entity_poly.pdbx_strand_id
1 'polypeptide(L)'
;MFPHYRMVGYCGLPGAAALGRLGTGDPGERVAEIEKKARAYAGDREPLPALELLATVVNPGPGPDGAYRTRTAGDTIQRFHELAREHEALLLLNIQPGRSSALDEVKALREWLVHPDVGIALDPEWDMGEGEKPGDTYGKTAGPELNGVSRYLSELVEKHDLPQKPFVFHQVAVSVVPEQEKLRAEPGVALIKSADGIGSPGMKRDTWHKLVKDMPDGLHTGFKLFYEEDAEGGSRLMEPEEVLKLRPKPEYVMYE
;
A
#
# COMPACT_ATOMS: atom_id res chain seq x y z
N MET A 1 6.29 15.10 -3.25
CA MET A 1 5.13 14.30 -3.73
C MET A 1 3.83 15.04 -3.47
N PHE A 2 3.36 15.08 -2.21
CA PHE A 2 2.20 15.89 -1.82
C PHE A 2 2.63 17.32 -1.46
N PRO A 3 1.78 18.34 -1.65
CA PRO A 3 0.39 18.29 -2.13
C PRO A 3 0.24 18.32 -3.65
N HIS A 4 1.34 18.33 -4.42
CA HIS A 4 1.33 18.49 -5.87
C HIS A 4 0.61 17.36 -6.61
N TYR A 5 0.85 16.11 -6.20
CA TYR A 5 0.28 14.93 -6.84
C TYR A 5 -0.95 14.36 -6.12
N ARG A 6 -1.81 13.68 -6.88
CA ARG A 6 -2.82 12.73 -6.41
C ARG A 6 -2.43 11.34 -6.88
N MET A 7 -2.10 10.46 -5.94
CA MET A 7 -1.74 9.10 -6.30
C MET A 7 -3.01 8.28 -6.56
N VAL A 8 -3.00 7.47 -7.62
CA VAL A 8 -4.01 6.43 -7.87
C VAL A 8 -3.30 5.17 -8.35
N GLY A 9 -3.63 4.02 -7.79
CA GLY A 9 -2.96 2.78 -8.16
C GLY A 9 -3.86 1.57 -8.13
N TYR A 10 -3.34 0.49 -8.72
CA TYR A 10 -3.88 -0.87 -8.59
C TYR A 10 -2.86 -1.75 -7.86
N CYS A 11 -3.33 -2.64 -7.00
CA CYS A 11 -2.50 -3.67 -6.36
C CYS A 11 -2.61 -5.01 -7.06
N GLY A 12 -1.60 -5.87 -6.88
CA GLY A 12 -1.72 -7.29 -7.19
C GLY A 12 -0.41 -8.01 -7.48
N LEU A 13 -0.56 -9.29 -7.85
CA LEU A 13 0.53 -10.18 -8.22
C LEU A 13 0.20 -10.89 -9.54
N PRO A 14 1.08 -10.85 -10.56
CA PRO A 14 0.88 -11.57 -11.81
C PRO A 14 0.60 -13.07 -11.58
N GLY A 15 -0.45 -13.57 -12.21
CA GLY A 15 -0.85 -14.98 -12.10
C GLY A 15 -1.68 -15.31 -10.86
N ALA A 16 -1.97 -14.32 -10.01
CA ALA A 16 -2.85 -14.46 -8.84
C ALA A 16 -3.96 -13.40 -8.90
N ALA A 17 -4.96 -13.61 -9.76
CA ALA A 17 -6.05 -12.65 -9.98
C ALA A 17 -6.82 -12.30 -8.70
N ALA A 18 -6.93 -13.25 -7.76
CA ALA A 18 -7.57 -13.06 -6.46
C ALA A 18 -6.80 -12.12 -5.51
N LEU A 19 -5.58 -11.67 -5.89
CA LEU A 19 -4.76 -10.76 -5.09
C LEU A 19 -4.77 -9.32 -5.62
N GLY A 20 -5.65 -9.01 -6.59
CA GLY A 20 -5.90 -7.65 -7.03
C GLY A 20 -5.78 -7.40 -8.53
N ARG A 21 -6.34 -6.27 -8.96
CA ARG A 21 -6.48 -5.88 -10.37
C ARG A 21 -5.18 -5.87 -11.18
N LEU A 22 -4.04 -5.54 -10.56
CA LEU A 22 -2.73 -5.53 -11.23
C LEU A 22 -2.26 -6.94 -11.63
N GLY A 23 -2.75 -7.98 -10.95
CA GLY A 23 -2.45 -9.38 -11.24
C GLY A 23 -3.24 -9.98 -12.41
N THR A 24 -4.19 -9.22 -12.97
CA THR A 24 -5.18 -9.71 -13.94
C THR A 24 -5.00 -9.08 -15.32
N GLY A 25 -4.73 -9.89 -16.33
CA GLY A 25 -4.57 -9.45 -17.73
C GLY A 25 -3.15 -8.96 -18.04
N ASP A 26 -3.01 -8.13 -19.09
CA ASP A 26 -1.73 -7.54 -19.45
C ASP A 26 -1.39 -6.35 -18.53
N PRO A 27 -0.19 -6.31 -17.91
CA PRO A 27 0.21 -5.22 -17.03
C PRO A 27 0.19 -3.83 -17.69
N GLY A 28 0.57 -3.71 -18.97
CA GLY A 28 0.55 -2.42 -19.67
C GLY A 28 -0.86 -1.88 -19.86
N GLU A 29 -1.82 -2.75 -20.18
CA GLU A 29 -3.23 -2.39 -20.17
C GLU A 29 -3.72 -1.94 -18.79
N ARG A 30 -3.24 -2.57 -17.70
CA ARG A 30 -3.59 -2.15 -16.34
C ARG A 30 -3.06 -0.76 -16.03
N VAL A 31 -1.84 -0.42 -16.45
CA VAL A 31 -1.30 0.94 -16.25
C VAL A 31 -2.10 1.99 -17.01
N ALA A 32 -2.49 1.72 -18.27
CA ALA A 32 -3.36 2.62 -19.02
C ALA A 32 -4.75 2.80 -18.35
N GLU A 33 -5.29 1.74 -17.73
CA GLU A 33 -6.50 1.83 -16.92
C GLU A 33 -6.30 2.73 -15.69
N ILE A 34 -5.18 2.59 -14.98
CA ILE A 34 -4.82 3.42 -13.83
C ILE A 34 -4.71 4.88 -14.24
N GLU A 35 -3.99 5.22 -15.32
CA GLU A 35 -3.86 6.59 -15.81
C GLU A 35 -5.23 7.22 -16.12
N LYS A 36 -6.11 6.45 -16.77
CA LYS A 36 -7.49 6.89 -17.03
C LYS A 36 -8.26 7.13 -15.73
N LYS A 37 -8.10 6.24 -14.75
CA LYS A 37 -8.75 6.37 -13.45
C LYS A 37 -8.21 7.58 -12.68
N ALA A 38 -6.90 7.79 -12.70
CA ALA A 38 -6.21 8.87 -12.00
C ALA A 38 -6.73 10.26 -12.41
N ARG A 39 -7.07 10.44 -13.69
CA ARG A 39 -7.70 11.68 -14.18
C ARG A 39 -9.02 12.02 -13.47
N ALA A 40 -9.81 11.03 -13.06
CA ALA A 40 -11.05 11.26 -12.32
C ALA A 40 -10.82 11.70 -10.86
N TYR A 41 -9.62 11.44 -10.32
CA TYR A 41 -9.23 11.80 -8.96
C TYR A 41 -8.37 13.07 -8.86
N ALA A 42 -7.72 13.45 -9.96
CA ALA A 42 -6.78 14.57 -10.05
C ALA A 42 -7.30 15.83 -9.35
N GLY A 43 -8.50 16.29 -9.74
CA GLY A 43 -9.06 17.55 -9.24
C GLY A 43 -8.13 18.71 -9.57
N ASP A 44 -7.57 19.34 -8.54
CA ASP A 44 -6.60 20.44 -8.59
C ASP A 44 -5.12 19.98 -8.56
N ARG A 45 -4.88 18.67 -8.54
CA ARG A 45 -3.55 18.06 -8.44
C ARG A 45 -3.18 17.32 -9.71
N GLU A 46 -1.88 17.09 -9.92
CA GLU A 46 -1.42 16.22 -11.00
C GLU A 46 -1.68 14.74 -10.66
N PRO A 47 -2.28 13.95 -11.56
CA PRO A 47 -2.43 12.51 -11.32
C PRO A 47 -1.07 11.82 -11.35
N LEU A 48 -0.82 10.94 -10.38
CA LEU A 48 0.38 10.11 -10.31
C LEU A 48 -0.02 8.63 -10.22
N PRO A 49 0.09 7.86 -11.32
CA PRO A 49 -0.18 6.42 -11.31
C PRO A 49 0.77 5.68 -10.36
N ALA A 50 0.28 4.62 -9.72
CA ALA A 50 1.08 3.72 -8.89
C ALA A 50 0.75 2.25 -9.19
N LEU A 51 1.78 1.44 -9.42
CA LEU A 51 1.68 -0.01 -9.52
C LEU A 51 2.08 -0.57 -8.17
N GLU A 52 1.13 -1.13 -7.42
CA GLU A 52 1.45 -1.75 -6.13
C GLU A 52 1.61 -3.27 -6.30
N LEU A 53 2.83 -3.69 -6.56
CA LEU A 53 3.18 -5.08 -6.75
C LEU A 53 3.40 -5.75 -5.39
N LEU A 54 2.68 -6.84 -5.13
CA LEU A 54 2.97 -7.72 -4.00
C LEU A 54 4.38 -8.30 -4.15
N ALA A 55 5.34 -7.76 -3.40
CA ALA A 55 6.74 -8.16 -3.41
C ALA A 55 7.03 -9.26 -2.39
N THR A 56 6.27 -9.28 -1.29
CA THR A 56 6.23 -10.38 -0.33
C THR A 56 4.77 -10.74 -0.05
N VAL A 57 4.42 -12.01 -0.22
CA VAL A 57 3.05 -12.52 -0.06
C VAL A 57 2.99 -13.52 1.07
N VAL A 58 1.98 -13.40 1.92
CA VAL A 58 1.75 -14.32 3.02
C VAL A 58 1.24 -15.67 2.50
N ASN A 59 1.67 -16.76 3.14
CA ASN A 59 1.26 -18.12 2.80
C ASN A 59 0.45 -18.73 3.95
N PRO A 60 -0.52 -19.63 3.67
CA PRO A 60 -1.23 -20.38 4.71
C PRO A 60 -0.31 -21.41 5.42
N GLY A 61 0.81 -21.79 4.81
CA GLY A 61 1.78 -22.74 5.36
C GLY A 61 3.18 -22.14 5.51
N PRO A 62 4.00 -22.69 6.43
CA PRO A 62 5.37 -22.23 6.61
C PRO A 62 6.22 -22.55 5.38
N GLY A 63 7.05 -21.58 4.97
CA GLY A 63 8.17 -21.84 4.07
C GLY A 63 9.33 -22.56 4.78
N PRO A 64 10.44 -22.82 4.09
CA PRO A 64 11.61 -23.51 4.66
C PRO A 64 12.22 -22.81 5.88
N ASP A 65 12.06 -21.49 5.98
CA ASP A 65 12.52 -20.64 7.10
C ASP A 65 11.46 -20.44 8.19
N GLY A 66 10.27 -21.04 8.04
CA GLY A 66 9.16 -20.89 8.99
C GLY A 66 8.47 -19.53 8.95
N ALA A 67 8.76 -18.67 7.96
CA ALA A 67 8.28 -17.28 7.93
C ALA A 67 6.87 -17.09 7.33
N TYR A 68 6.20 -18.16 6.86
CA TYR A 68 4.84 -18.08 6.29
C TYR A 68 4.68 -17.06 5.16
N ARG A 69 5.68 -16.91 4.30
CA ARG A 69 5.65 -15.97 3.19
C ARG A 69 6.50 -16.42 2.02
N THR A 70 6.24 -15.88 0.84
CA THR A 70 7.03 -16.03 -0.39
C THR A 70 7.45 -14.65 -0.90
N ARG A 71 8.65 -14.51 -1.44
CA ARG A 71 9.08 -13.29 -2.15
C ARG A 71 8.86 -13.44 -3.65
N THR A 72 8.36 -12.38 -4.27
CA THR A 72 8.25 -12.25 -5.72
C THR A 72 9.64 -12.24 -6.34
N ALA A 73 9.80 -12.95 -7.46
CA ALA A 73 11.08 -13.06 -8.14
C ALA A 73 11.57 -11.70 -8.67
N GLY A 74 12.89 -11.49 -8.65
CA GLY A 74 13.53 -10.26 -9.11
C GLY A 74 13.14 -9.88 -10.54
N ASP A 75 13.07 -10.84 -11.46
CA ASP A 75 12.67 -10.60 -12.86
C ASP A 75 11.23 -10.04 -12.97
N THR A 76 10.32 -10.46 -12.09
CA THR A 76 8.96 -9.90 -12.03
C THR A 76 8.99 -8.47 -11.51
N ILE A 77 9.76 -8.20 -10.44
CA ILE A 77 9.91 -6.83 -9.92
C ILE A 77 10.54 -5.93 -10.97
N GLN A 78 11.57 -6.40 -11.67
CA GLN A 78 12.23 -5.68 -12.76
C GLN A 78 11.23 -5.29 -13.86
N ARG A 79 10.42 -6.25 -14.33
CA ARG A 79 9.40 -6.00 -15.36
C ARG A 79 8.42 -4.89 -14.94
N PHE A 80 7.98 -4.90 -13.68
CA PHE A 80 7.06 -3.89 -13.17
C PHE A 80 7.73 -2.54 -12.93
N HIS A 81 9.02 -2.53 -12.58
CA HIS A 81 9.81 -1.31 -12.47
C HIS A 81 10.00 -0.64 -13.84
N GLU A 82 10.38 -1.41 -14.86
CA GLU A 82 10.51 -0.93 -16.24
C GLU A 82 9.18 -0.35 -16.74
N LEU A 83 8.08 -1.04 -16.46
CA LEU A 83 6.74 -0.57 -16.82
C LEU A 83 6.35 0.71 -16.08
N ALA A 84 6.64 0.81 -14.78
CA ALA A 84 6.39 2.03 -14.02
C ALA A 84 7.15 3.23 -14.62
N ARG A 85 8.41 3.02 -15.01
CA ARG A 85 9.25 4.06 -15.64
C ARG A 85 8.75 4.48 -17.01
N GLU A 86 8.30 3.54 -17.84
CA GLU A 86 7.75 3.83 -19.18
C GLU A 86 6.52 4.75 -19.10
N HIS A 87 5.74 4.62 -18.02
CA HIS A 87 4.49 5.34 -17.81
C HIS A 87 4.59 6.48 -16.78
N GLU A 88 5.80 6.89 -16.40
CA GLU A 88 6.03 7.94 -15.38
C GLU A 88 5.25 7.69 -14.07
N ALA A 89 5.09 6.41 -13.72
CA ALA A 89 4.38 5.92 -12.55
C ALA A 89 5.34 5.57 -11.41
N LEU A 90 4.78 5.36 -10.22
CA LEU A 90 5.50 4.78 -9.09
C LEU A 90 5.34 3.26 -9.04
N LEU A 91 6.38 2.55 -8.61
CA LEU A 91 6.29 1.16 -8.16
C LEU A 91 6.25 1.14 -6.63
N LEU A 92 5.16 0.64 -6.05
CA LEU A 92 5.07 0.32 -4.63
C LEU A 92 5.29 -1.18 -4.44
N LEU A 93 6.28 -1.55 -3.64
CA LEU A 93 6.52 -2.95 -3.28
C LEU A 93 5.72 -3.26 -2.02
N ASN A 94 4.59 -3.95 -2.18
CA ASN A 94 3.72 -4.35 -1.07
C ASN A 94 4.30 -5.57 -0.34
N ILE A 95 4.28 -5.52 0.99
CA ILE A 95 4.84 -6.52 1.87
C ILE A 95 3.76 -7.05 2.81
N GLN A 96 3.57 -8.36 2.77
CA GLN A 96 2.83 -9.15 3.75
C GLN A 96 3.83 -10.01 4.53
N PRO A 97 4.27 -9.58 5.74
CA PRO A 97 5.47 -10.15 6.37
C PRO A 97 5.38 -11.63 6.76
N GLY A 98 4.16 -12.15 6.95
CA GLY A 98 3.98 -13.44 7.59
C GLY A 98 4.57 -13.40 9.00
N ARG A 99 5.47 -14.30 9.34
CA ARG A 99 6.22 -14.30 10.62
C ARG A 99 7.63 -13.70 10.51
N SER A 100 7.96 -13.08 9.38
CA SER A 100 9.19 -12.30 9.22
C SER A 100 9.04 -10.93 9.86
N SER A 101 10.13 -10.25 10.19
CA SER A 101 10.06 -8.83 10.53
C SER A 101 9.75 -8.02 9.27
N ALA A 102 8.77 -7.10 9.35
CA ALA A 102 8.49 -6.15 8.28
C ALA A 102 9.77 -5.41 7.81
N LEU A 103 10.64 -4.99 8.74
CA LEU A 103 11.88 -4.30 8.40
C LEU A 103 12.88 -5.19 7.64
N ASP A 104 12.94 -6.48 7.95
CA ASP A 104 13.84 -7.39 7.26
C ASP A 104 13.36 -7.68 5.82
N GLU A 105 12.05 -7.74 5.61
CA GLU A 105 11.48 -7.80 4.26
C GLU A 105 11.74 -6.52 3.46
N VAL A 106 11.60 -5.34 4.09
CA VAL A 106 11.96 -4.06 3.45
C VAL A 106 13.44 -4.02 3.07
N LYS A 107 14.34 -4.45 3.97
CA LYS A 107 15.78 -4.49 3.70
C LYS A 107 16.14 -5.47 2.59
N ALA A 108 15.39 -6.57 2.44
CA ALA A 108 15.61 -7.51 1.35
C ALA A 108 15.32 -6.88 -0.04
N LEU A 109 14.51 -5.82 -0.09
CA LEU A 109 14.18 -5.08 -1.30
C LEU A 109 15.11 -3.88 -1.56
N ARG A 110 16.21 -3.75 -0.82
CA ARG A 110 17.13 -2.62 -0.90
C ARG A 110 17.59 -2.31 -2.33
N GLU A 111 17.85 -3.33 -3.15
CA GLU A 111 18.30 -3.15 -4.53
C GLU A 111 17.29 -2.38 -5.39
N TRP A 112 15.99 -2.49 -5.08
CA TRP A 112 14.92 -1.76 -5.76
C TRP A 112 14.69 -0.39 -5.11
N LEU A 113 14.77 -0.32 -3.79
CA LEU A 113 14.50 0.90 -3.03
C LEU A 113 15.54 2.01 -3.27
N VAL A 114 16.69 1.72 -3.87
CA VAL A 114 17.62 2.78 -4.30
C VAL A 114 17.20 3.50 -5.59
N HIS A 115 16.12 3.08 -6.25
CA HIS A 115 15.57 3.79 -7.41
C HIS A 115 14.60 4.91 -6.98
N PRO A 116 14.58 6.05 -7.70
CA PRO A 116 13.80 7.23 -7.30
C PRO A 116 12.28 7.01 -7.33
N ASP A 117 11.81 6.13 -8.19
CA ASP A 117 10.41 5.84 -8.51
C ASP A 117 9.85 4.62 -7.75
N VAL A 118 10.62 4.06 -6.82
CA VAL A 118 10.24 2.89 -6.02
C VAL A 118 10.01 3.27 -4.55
N GLY A 119 8.84 2.90 -4.02
CA GLY A 119 8.49 2.96 -2.60
C GLY A 119 7.97 1.63 -2.08
N ILE A 120 7.35 1.66 -0.89
CA ILE A 120 6.79 0.45 -0.28
C ILE A 120 5.33 0.64 0.12
N ALA A 121 4.63 -0.48 0.15
CA ALA A 121 3.38 -0.66 0.88
C ALA A 121 3.57 -1.79 1.91
N LEU A 122 2.85 -1.73 3.02
CA LEU A 122 2.88 -2.75 4.06
C LEU A 122 1.45 -3.05 4.47
N ASP A 123 1.17 -4.33 4.65
CA ASP A 123 -0.11 -4.84 5.14
C ASP A 123 0.08 -5.38 6.57
N PRO A 124 -0.11 -4.55 7.62
CA PRO A 124 0.15 -4.91 9.02
C PRO A 124 -0.72 -6.06 9.52
N GLU A 125 -1.91 -6.27 8.95
CA GLU A 125 -2.78 -7.38 9.28
C GLU A 125 -2.17 -8.75 8.92
N TRP A 126 -1.11 -8.77 8.10
CA TRP A 126 -0.37 -9.97 7.75
C TRP A 126 0.95 -10.15 8.54
N ASP A 127 1.23 -9.26 9.50
CA ASP A 127 2.38 -9.33 10.40
C ASP A 127 2.06 -10.21 11.63
N MET A 128 2.36 -11.49 11.50
CA MET A 128 1.99 -12.55 12.43
C MET A 128 2.99 -12.67 13.58
N GLY A 129 2.46 -12.68 14.80
CA GLY A 129 3.23 -13.01 15.99
C GLY A 129 3.63 -14.48 16.09
N GLU A 130 4.40 -14.79 17.12
CA GLU A 130 4.78 -16.17 17.43
C GLU A 130 3.54 -17.04 17.69
N GLY A 131 3.45 -18.17 16.99
CA GLY A 131 2.31 -19.09 17.09
C GLY A 131 1.07 -18.69 16.28
N GLU A 132 0.94 -17.43 15.86
CA GLU A 132 -0.18 -16.95 15.04
C GLU A 132 -0.05 -17.42 13.59
N LYS A 133 -1.17 -17.78 12.95
CA LYS A 133 -1.20 -18.25 11.58
C LYS A 133 -1.98 -17.27 10.70
N PRO A 134 -1.49 -16.96 9.49
CA PRO A 134 -2.23 -16.15 8.53
C PRO A 134 -3.63 -16.71 8.27
N GLY A 135 -4.63 -15.84 8.31
CA GLY A 135 -6.03 -16.18 8.04
C GLY A 135 -6.85 -16.62 9.26
N ASP A 136 -6.20 -17.03 10.37
CA ASP A 136 -6.90 -17.36 11.62
C ASP A 136 -7.21 -16.11 12.46
N THR A 137 -6.32 -15.10 12.40
CA THR A 137 -6.43 -13.81 13.09
C THR A 137 -5.73 -12.74 12.28
N TYR A 138 -6.05 -11.47 12.55
CA TYR A 138 -5.21 -10.38 12.11
C TYR A 138 -3.93 -10.33 12.93
N GLY A 139 -2.84 -10.09 12.21
CA GLY A 139 -1.57 -9.63 12.72
C GLY A 139 -1.60 -8.16 13.06
N LYS A 140 -0.42 -7.62 13.35
CA LYS A 140 -0.23 -6.21 13.69
C LYS A 140 1.21 -5.77 13.52
N THR A 141 1.39 -4.54 13.09
CA THR A 141 2.68 -3.84 13.12
C THR A 141 2.52 -2.57 13.94
N ALA A 142 3.26 -2.44 15.04
CA ALA A 142 3.11 -1.29 15.93
C ALA A 142 3.69 0.01 15.32
N GLY A 143 3.19 1.16 15.77
CA GLY A 143 3.71 2.47 15.36
C GLY A 143 5.24 2.61 15.45
N PRO A 144 5.90 2.20 16.56
CA PRO A 144 7.37 2.20 16.65
C PRO A 144 8.08 1.30 15.62
N GLU A 145 7.47 0.20 15.19
CA GLU A 145 8.03 -0.70 14.17
C GLU A 145 7.93 -0.06 12.78
N LEU A 146 6.79 0.56 12.47
CA LEU A 146 6.62 1.37 11.26
C LEU A 146 7.62 2.55 11.22
N ASN A 147 7.91 3.19 12.36
CA ASN A 147 8.96 4.21 12.42
C ASN A 147 10.35 3.63 12.08
N GLY A 148 10.64 2.37 12.43
CA GLY A 148 11.88 1.69 12.07
C GLY A 148 12.02 1.53 10.55
N VAL A 149 10.93 1.16 9.87
CA VAL A 149 10.85 1.10 8.40
C VAL A 149 11.01 2.49 7.78
N SER A 150 10.27 3.48 8.29
CA SER A 150 10.35 4.87 7.84
C SER A 150 11.78 5.43 7.94
N ARG A 151 12.47 5.17 9.06
CA ARG A 151 13.87 5.60 9.25
C ARG A 151 14.82 4.95 8.25
N TYR A 152 14.66 3.66 8.01
CA TYR A 152 15.46 2.96 7.01
C TYR A 152 15.30 3.56 5.60
N LEU A 153 14.06 3.89 5.21
CA LEU A 153 13.81 4.57 3.94
C LEU A 153 14.42 5.97 3.90
N SER A 154 14.30 6.75 4.98
CA SER A 154 14.93 8.07 5.12
C SER A 154 16.45 8.00 4.94
N GLU A 155 17.11 7.03 5.57
CA GLU A 155 18.55 6.78 5.41
C GLU A 155 18.92 6.46 3.95
N LEU A 156 18.08 5.69 3.23
CA LEU A 156 18.30 5.44 1.81
C LEU A 156 18.13 6.71 0.98
N VAL A 157 17.13 7.53 1.29
CA VAL A 157 16.88 8.81 0.62
C VAL A 157 18.07 9.74 0.77
N GLU A 158 18.57 9.94 2.00
CA GLU A 158 19.74 10.77 2.26
C GLU A 158 21.00 10.22 1.58
N LYS A 159 21.26 8.92 1.73
CA LYS A 159 22.49 8.29 1.22
C LYS A 159 22.60 8.29 -0.30
N HIS A 160 21.48 8.20 -1.00
CA HIS A 160 21.43 8.05 -2.45
C HIS A 160 20.88 9.29 -3.16
N ASP A 161 20.68 10.41 -2.45
CA ASP A 161 20.13 11.66 -2.98
C ASP A 161 18.82 11.45 -3.75
N LEU A 162 17.90 10.68 -3.14
CA LEU A 162 16.65 10.29 -3.79
C LEU A 162 15.55 11.33 -3.57
N PRO A 163 14.55 11.39 -4.45
CA PRO A 163 13.32 12.09 -4.14
C PRO A 163 12.60 11.44 -2.94
N GLN A 164 11.63 12.16 -2.39
CA GLN A 164 10.78 11.66 -1.31
C GLN A 164 10.13 10.32 -1.70
N LYS A 165 10.24 9.32 -0.82
CA LYS A 165 9.66 7.98 -1.04
C LYS A 165 8.29 7.84 -0.40
N PRO A 166 7.31 7.25 -1.10
CA PRO A 166 6.06 6.85 -0.48
C PRO A 166 6.28 5.61 0.40
N PHE A 167 5.75 5.66 1.61
CA PHE A 167 5.58 4.50 2.48
C PHE A 167 4.09 4.42 2.84
N VAL A 168 3.39 3.49 2.20
CA VAL A 168 1.99 3.18 2.50
C VAL A 168 1.92 2.10 3.57
N PHE A 169 1.03 2.26 4.54
CA PHE A 169 0.58 1.14 5.35
C PHE A 169 -0.95 1.05 5.27
N HIS A 170 -1.44 -0.14 4.95
CA HIS A 170 -2.85 -0.45 4.88
C HIS A 170 -3.38 -0.69 6.30
N GLN A 171 -4.60 -0.23 6.58
CA GLN A 171 -5.19 -0.42 7.90
C GLN A 171 -6.65 -0.82 7.76
N VAL A 172 -6.91 -2.12 7.96
CA VAL A 172 -8.26 -2.69 7.95
C VAL A 172 -9.03 -2.40 9.24
N ALA A 173 -8.33 -2.32 10.37
CA ALA A 173 -8.91 -2.06 11.68
C ALA A 173 -7.96 -1.28 12.59
N VAL A 174 -8.49 -0.59 13.60
CA VAL A 174 -7.67 0.15 14.58
C VAL A 174 -6.64 -0.77 15.27
N SER A 175 -7.00 -2.03 15.51
CA SER A 175 -6.17 -3.01 16.22
C SER A 175 -4.91 -3.47 15.48
N VAL A 176 -4.84 -3.33 14.15
CA VAL A 176 -3.70 -3.84 13.35
C VAL A 176 -2.49 -2.89 13.37
N VAL A 177 -2.69 -1.65 13.82
CA VAL A 177 -1.60 -0.69 14.05
C VAL A 177 -1.70 -0.16 15.49
N PRO A 178 -1.29 -0.96 16.49
CA PRO A 178 -1.24 -0.50 17.86
C PRO A 178 -0.21 0.62 18.01
N GLU A 179 -0.41 1.46 19.02
CA GLU A 179 0.49 2.58 19.33
C GLU A 179 0.68 3.57 18.15
N GLN A 180 -0.35 3.73 17.31
CA GLN A 180 -0.29 4.64 16.15
C GLN A 180 0.06 6.08 16.54
N GLU A 181 -0.28 6.51 17.75
CA GLU A 181 0.03 7.85 18.27
C GLU A 181 1.54 8.12 18.37
N LYS A 182 2.36 7.06 18.34
CA LYS A 182 3.83 7.12 18.33
C LYS A 182 4.40 7.21 16.92
N LEU A 183 3.60 7.14 15.87
CA LEU A 183 4.08 7.32 14.49
C LEU A 183 4.69 8.70 14.30
N ARG A 184 5.75 8.73 13.51
CA ARG A 184 6.50 9.95 13.14
C ARG A 184 6.85 9.87 11.67
N ALA A 185 6.54 10.94 10.94
CA ALA A 185 7.09 11.11 9.61
C ALA A 185 8.61 11.32 9.71
N GLU A 186 9.38 10.60 8.90
CA GLU A 186 10.82 10.78 8.78
C GLU A 186 11.12 11.67 7.55
N PRO A 187 12.21 12.45 7.57
CA PRO A 187 12.61 13.25 6.40
C PRO A 187 12.70 12.40 5.14
N GLY A 188 12.28 12.95 3.99
CA GLY A 188 12.34 12.20 2.73
C GLY A 188 11.35 11.04 2.60
N VAL A 189 10.46 10.82 3.57
CA VAL A 189 9.42 9.78 3.49
C VAL A 189 8.02 10.40 3.58
N ALA A 190 7.17 10.08 2.61
CA ALA A 190 5.74 10.38 2.67
C ALA A 190 5.04 9.17 3.30
N LEU A 191 4.76 9.25 4.60
CA LEU A 191 4.04 8.22 5.34
C LEU A 191 2.54 8.34 5.06
N ILE A 192 1.96 7.32 4.42
CA ILE A 192 0.59 7.31 3.91
C ILE A 192 -0.21 6.23 4.64
N LYS A 193 -1.21 6.65 5.41
CA LYS A 193 -2.16 5.75 6.08
C LYS A 193 -3.32 5.43 5.15
N SER A 194 -3.40 4.18 4.66
CA SER A 194 -4.46 3.76 3.74
C SER A 194 -5.59 3.05 4.46
N ALA A 195 -6.82 3.55 4.37
CA ALA A 195 -8.00 2.87 4.93
C ALA A 195 -8.36 1.66 4.07
N ASP A 196 -8.31 0.47 4.66
CA ASP A 196 -8.38 -0.81 3.95
C ASP A 196 -9.53 -1.72 4.44
N GLY A 197 -10.75 -1.18 4.46
CA GLY A 197 -11.95 -1.95 4.79
C GLY A 197 -12.81 -2.21 3.56
N ILE A 198 -13.58 -3.30 3.58
CA ILE A 198 -14.50 -3.67 2.49
C ILE A 198 -15.96 -3.29 2.79
N GLY A 199 -16.76 -3.22 1.74
CA GLY A 199 -18.22 -3.24 1.80
C GLY A 199 -18.88 -1.99 1.24
N SER A 200 -20.14 -1.79 1.62
CA SER A 200 -20.97 -0.73 1.04
C SER A 200 -20.39 0.68 1.29
N PRO A 201 -20.76 1.70 0.49
CA PRO A 201 -20.30 3.07 0.67
C PRO A 201 -20.50 3.61 2.09
N GLY A 202 -21.54 3.17 2.80
CA GLY A 202 -21.75 3.49 4.22
C GLY A 202 -20.66 2.91 5.11
N MET A 203 -20.40 1.61 4.99
CA MET A 203 -19.37 0.89 5.76
C MET A 203 -17.97 1.43 5.48
N LYS A 204 -17.68 1.81 4.23
CA LYS A 204 -16.41 2.43 3.84
C LYS A 204 -16.22 3.79 4.52
N ARG A 205 -17.26 4.64 4.55
CA ARG A 205 -17.23 5.91 5.29
C ARG A 205 -17.09 5.71 6.80
N ASP A 206 -17.76 4.72 7.37
CA ASP A 206 -17.66 4.41 8.80
C ASP A 206 -16.25 3.95 9.17
N THR A 207 -15.64 3.09 8.34
CA THR A 207 -14.26 2.66 8.49
C THR A 207 -13.31 3.84 8.38
N TRP A 208 -13.47 4.68 7.35
CA TRP A 208 -12.70 5.91 7.19
C TRP A 208 -12.73 6.79 8.45
N HIS A 209 -13.92 7.15 8.94
CA HIS A 209 -14.07 8.01 10.11
C HIS A 209 -13.41 7.43 11.36
N LYS A 210 -13.48 6.10 11.54
CA LYS A 210 -12.83 5.42 12.67
C LYS A 210 -11.30 5.51 12.56
N LEU A 211 -10.76 5.26 11.38
CA LEU A 211 -9.31 5.17 11.18
C LEU A 211 -8.62 6.53 11.20
N VAL A 212 -9.27 7.60 10.74
CA VAL A 212 -8.66 8.93 10.69
C VAL A 212 -8.84 9.77 11.96
N LYS A 213 -9.70 9.34 12.89
CA LYS A 213 -10.11 10.13 14.06
C LYS A 213 -8.93 10.64 14.90
N ASP A 214 -7.98 9.75 15.20
CA ASP A 214 -6.84 10.01 16.08
C ASP A 214 -5.52 9.86 15.31
N MET A 215 -5.55 10.19 14.02
CA MET A 215 -4.36 10.11 13.16
C MET A 215 -3.33 11.18 13.58
N PRO A 216 -2.05 10.81 13.77
CA PRO A 216 -1.01 11.79 14.05
C PRO A 216 -0.82 12.81 12.94
N ASP A 217 -0.37 14.01 13.33
CA ASP A 217 -0.06 15.09 12.38
C ASP A 217 1.07 14.68 11.41
N GLY A 218 0.98 15.20 10.18
CA GLY A 218 2.00 14.98 9.14
C GLY A 218 1.85 13.68 8.36
N LEU A 219 0.89 12.82 8.69
CA LEU A 219 0.54 11.66 7.87
C LEU A 219 -0.34 12.08 6.68
N HIS A 220 -0.06 11.45 5.55
CA HIS A 220 -0.91 11.51 4.37
C HIS A 220 -1.98 10.43 4.45
N THR A 221 -3.07 10.60 3.71
CA THR A 221 -4.17 9.64 3.75
C THR A 221 -4.37 8.92 2.43
N GLY A 222 -4.65 7.62 2.52
CA GLY A 222 -4.96 6.73 1.43
C GLY A 222 -6.33 6.09 1.61
N PHE A 223 -6.99 5.70 0.53
CA PHE A 223 -8.28 5.04 0.58
C PHE A 223 -8.34 3.91 -0.44
N LYS A 224 -8.60 2.69 0.02
CA LYS A 224 -8.66 1.51 -0.84
C LYS A 224 -10.10 1.18 -1.22
N LEU A 225 -10.31 0.79 -2.46
CA LEU A 225 -11.58 0.36 -3.05
C LEU A 225 -11.40 -1.05 -3.60
N PHE A 226 -12.44 -1.87 -3.50
CA PHE A 226 -12.39 -3.26 -3.93
C PHE A 226 -13.42 -3.49 -5.03
N TYR A 227 -12.98 -3.96 -6.20
CA TYR A 227 -13.86 -4.13 -7.35
C TYR A 227 -14.99 -5.15 -7.11
N GLU A 228 -14.70 -6.22 -6.39
CA GLU A 228 -15.65 -7.31 -6.16
C GLU A 228 -16.33 -7.14 -4.79
N GLU A 229 -15.55 -7.00 -3.73
CA GLU A 229 -16.00 -7.01 -2.33
C GLU A 229 -16.89 -5.80 -1.98
N ASP A 230 -16.59 -4.60 -2.50
CA ASP A 230 -17.43 -3.42 -2.26
C ASP A 230 -18.75 -3.50 -3.06
N ALA A 231 -18.85 -4.37 -4.07
CA ALA A 231 -20.04 -4.57 -4.91
C ALA A 231 -20.91 -5.76 -4.49
N GLU A 232 -20.45 -6.59 -3.54
CA GLU A 232 -21.19 -7.75 -3.05
C GLU A 232 -22.55 -7.38 -2.45
N GLY A 233 -23.48 -8.36 -2.45
CA GLY A 233 -24.80 -8.19 -1.84
C GLY A 233 -25.68 -7.12 -2.50
N GLY A 234 -25.41 -6.76 -3.76
CA GLY A 234 -26.12 -5.70 -4.49
C GLY A 234 -25.65 -4.29 -4.12
N SER A 235 -24.45 -4.18 -3.54
CA SER A 235 -23.83 -2.89 -3.23
C SER A 235 -23.08 -2.31 -4.44
N ARG A 236 -22.21 -1.32 -4.19
CA ARG A 236 -21.34 -0.70 -5.20
C ARG A 236 -20.12 -0.06 -4.55
N LEU A 237 -19.06 0.13 -5.36
CA LEU A 237 -17.93 0.97 -4.99
C LEU A 237 -18.37 2.42 -4.78
N MET A 238 -17.64 3.14 -3.93
CA MET A 238 -17.74 4.60 -3.90
C MET A 238 -17.20 5.20 -5.20
N GLU A 239 -17.91 6.20 -5.72
CA GLU A 239 -17.48 6.94 -6.90
C GLU A 239 -16.35 7.91 -6.55
N PRO A 240 -15.51 8.34 -7.52
CA PRO A 240 -14.42 9.29 -7.27
C PRO A 240 -14.87 10.54 -6.52
N GLU A 241 -16.01 11.14 -6.89
CA GLU A 241 -16.55 12.32 -6.21
C GLU A 241 -16.90 12.06 -4.74
N GLU A 242 -17.37 10.86 -4.39
CA GLU A 242 -17.71 10.48 -3.03
C GLU A 242 -16.44 10.31 -2.18
N VAL A 243 -15.41 9.67 -2.74
CA VAL A 243 -14.10 9.52 -2.10
C VAL A 243 -13.45 10.90 -1.88
N LEU A 244 -13.51 11.80 -2.87
CA LEU A 244 -12.97 13.16 -2.77
C LEU A 244 -13.71 14.08 -1.77
N LYS A 245 -14.92 13.68 -1.34
CA LYS A 245 -15.70 14.37 -0.31
C LYS A 245 -15.34 13.94 1.12
N LEU A 246 -14.59 12.85 1.29
CA LEU A 246 -14.09 12.42 2.60
C LEU A 246 -13.22 13.51 3.26
N ARG A 247 -13.20 13.52 4.59
CA ARG A 247 -12.37 14.42 5.40
C ARG A 247 -11.58 13.63 6.44
N PRO A 248 -10.24 13.80 6.52
CA PRO A 248 -9.37 14.51 5.56
C PRO A 248 -9.53 13.99 4.11
N LYS A 249 -9.07 14.74 3.10
CA LYS A 249 -9.26 14.31 1.70
C LYS A 249 -8.19 13.25 1.38
N PRO A 250 -8.56 12.04 0.89
CA PRO A 250 -7.59 11.02 0.48
C PRO A 250 -6.63 11.55 -0.57
N GLU A 251 -5.34 11.36 -0.38
CA GLU A 251 -4.26 11.77 -1.29
C GLU A 251 -3.72 10.60 -2.11
N TYR A 252 -3.96 9.38 -1.65
CA TYR A 252 -3.79 8.16 -2.41
C TYR A 252 -5.13 7.42 -2.54
N VAL A 253 -5.46 6.91 -3.72
CA VAL A 253 -6.60 6.00 -3.92
C VAL A 253 -6.12 4.71 -4.56
N MET A 254 -6.32 3.60 -3.86
CA MET A 254 -5.95 2.27 -4.32
C MET A 254 -7.19 1.52 -4.79
N TYR A 255 -7.08 0.74 -5.87
CA TYR A 255 -8.06 -0.28 -6.21
C TYR A 255 -7.45 -1.68 -6.16
N GLU A 256 -8.19 -2.59 -5.54
CA GLU A 256 -7.97 -4.04 -5.56
C GLU A 256 -9.02 -4.73 -6.39
#